data_AF-A0A2N6AC15-F1
#
_entry.id   AF-A0A2N6AC15-F1
#
_cell.length_a   1.000
_cell.length_b   1.000
_cell.length_c   1.000
_cell.angle_alpha   90.00
_cell.angle_beta   90.00
_cell.angle_gamma   90.00
#
_symmetry.space_group_name_H-M   'P 1'
#
loop_
_entity.id
_entity.type
_entity.pdbx_description
1 polymer ?
#
loop_
_entity_poly.entity_id
_entity_poly.type
_entity_poly.pdbx_seq_one_letter_code
_entity_poly.pdbx_strand_id
1 'polypeptide(L)'
;MLRFAAEDIGMANAEAVVQANTAYDACHKIGYPECSVHLAQAVVYCAKSKKSNVIYRAYEEAAMDARKTSHLGVPIHLRNAPTKFMKNIGYGKGYKYNPDIDGDVNQSYLPKELKHKDYFKKDRLSS
;
A
#
# COMPACT_ATOMS: atom_id res chain seq x y z
N MET A 1 9.71 -6.89 -15.44
CA MET A 1 8.71 -5.84 -15.75
C MET A 1 7.78 -5.55 -14.59
N LEU A 2 6.93 -6.49 -14.14
CA LEU A 2 6.00 -6.26 -13.02
C LEU A 2 6.69 -5.80 -11.72
N ARG A 3 7.78 -6.50 -11.33
CA ARG A 3 8.56 -6.13 -10.13
C ARG A 3 9.14 -4.73 -10.22
N PHE A 4 9.80 -4.42 -11.34
CA PHE A 4 10.37 -3.09 -11.63
C PHE A 4 9.30 -1.99 -11.57
N ALA A 5 8.13 -2.23 -12.16
CA ALA A 5 7.02 -1.26 -12.12
C ALA A 5 6.51 -0.99 -10.70
N ALA A 6 6.44 -2.00 -9.85
CA ALA A 6 6.00 -1.83 -8.46
C ALA A 6 7.08 -1.23 -7.55
N GLU A 7 8.34 -1.64 -7.73
CA GLU A 7 9.46 -1.31 -6.83
C GLU A 7 10.13 0.01 -7.18
N ASP A 8 10.42 0.25 -8.46
CA ASP A 8 11.24 1.37 -8.91
C ASP A 8 10.41 2.53 -9.47
N ILE A 9 9.09 2.34 -9.68
CA ILE A 9 8.16 3.38 -10.14
C ILE A 9 7.07 3.61 -9.11
N GLY A 10 6.37 2.55 -8.69
CA GLY A 10 5.39 2.60 -7.61
C GLY A 10 4.35 3.72 -7.77
N MET A 11 4.13 4.49 -6.71
CA MET A 11 3.16 5.59 -6.71
C MET A 11 3.58 6.82 -7.52
N ALA A 12 4.82 6.89 -8.01
CA ALA A 12 5.23 7.99 -8.89
C ALA A 12 4.59 7.88 -10.28
N ASN A 13 4.23 6.67 -10.71
CA ASN A 13 3.37 6.42 -11.86
C ASN A 13 2.66 5.05 -11.71
N ALA A 14 1.49 5.06 -11.08
CA ALA A 14 0.73 3.84 -10.77
C ALA A 14 0.34 3.02 -12.01
N GLU A 15 0.20 3.66 -13.18
CA GLU A 15 -0.12 3.00 -14.45
C GLU A 15 0.99 2.06 -14.94
N ALA A 16 2.23 2.19 -14.44
CA ALA A 16 3.33 1.32 -14.85
C ALA A 16 3.07 -0.17 -14.53
N VAL A 17 2.40 -0.45 -13.41
CA VAL A 17 2.04 -1.84 -13.04
C VAL A 17 0.98 -2.38 -14.00
N VAL A 18 0.00 -1.56 -14.38
CA VAL A 18 -1.07 -1.91 -15.33
C VAL A 18 -0.47 -2.17 -16.72
N GLN A 19 0.43 -1.31 -17.20
CA GLN A 19 1.13 -1.50 -18.47
C GLN A 19 1.99 -2.77 -18.47
N ALA A 20 2.71 -3.04 -17.39
CA ALA A 20 3.51 -4.25 -17.24
C ALA A 20 2.63 -5.52 -17.22
N ASN A 21 1.46 -5.47 -16.58
CA ASN A 21 0.50 -6.59 -16.58
C ASN A 21 -0.11 -6.80 -17.97
N THR A 22 -0.47 -5.72 -18.67
CA THR A 22 -1.03 -5.79 -20.02
C THR A 22 -0.03 -6.42 -21.00
N ALA A 23 1.26 -6.09 -20.89
CA ALA A 23 2.29 -6.74 -21.69
C ALA A 23 2.46 -8.22 -21.34
N TYR A 24 2.36 -8.59 -20.06
CA TYR A 24 2.35 -10.00 -19.65
C TYR A 24 1.15 -10.76 -20.25
N ASP A 25 -0.05 -10.18 -20.16
CA ASP A 25 -1.27 -10.78 -20.71
C ASP A 25 -1.19 -10.93 -22.24
N ALA A 26 -0.62 -9.94 -22.93
CA ALA A 26 -0.37 -10.04 -24.37
C ALA A 26 0.58 -11.21 -24.67
N CYS A 27 1.73 -11.30 -23.97
CA CYS A 27 2.64 -12.43 -24.13
C CYS A 27 1.97 -13.78 -23.90
N HIS A 28 1.09 -13.87 -22.90
CA HIS A 28 0.38 -15.11 -22.61
C HIS A 28 -0.64 -15.48 -23.70
N LYS A 29 -1.34 -14.47 -24.26
CA LYS A 29 -2.42 -14.69 -25.23
C LYS A 29 -1.92 -14.95 -26.66
N ILE A 30 -0.96 -14.16 -27.13
CA ILE A 30 -0.49 -14.23 -28.53
C ILE A 30 0.86 -14.93 -28.68
N GLY A 31 1.62 -15.12 -27.59
CA GLY A 31 2.91 -15.80 -27.65
C GLY A 31 4.02 -14.98 -28.29
N TYR A 32 5.22 -15.56 -28.29
CA TYR A 32 6.40 -15.02 -28.96
C TYR A 32 6.54 -15.67 -30.34
N PRO A 33 6.93 -14.94 -31.41
CA PRO A 33 7.50 -13.58 -31.44
C PRO A 33 6.52 -12.40 -31.49
N GLU A 34 5.23 -12.64 -31.68
CA GLU A 34 4.22 -11.59 -31.94
C GLU A 34 4.06 -10.61 -30.76
N CYS A 35 4.29 -11.08 -29.53
CA CYS A 35 4.23 -10.22 -28.34
C CYS A 35 5.44 -9.30 -28.14
N SER A 36 6.50 -9.43 -28.96
CA SER A 36 7.77 -8.69 -28.78
C SER A 36 7.59 -7.17 -28.69
N VAL A 37 6.67 -6.60 -29.49
CA VAL A 37 6.36 -5.16 -29.47
C VAL A 37 5.71 -4.71 -28.16
N HIS A 38 4.87 -5.57 -27.55
CA HIS A 38 4.21 -5.28 -26.28
C HIS A 38 5.23 -5.25 -25.13
N LEU A 39 6.19 -6.17 -25.14
CA LEU A 39 7.30 -6.17 -24.19
C LEU A 39 8.17 -4.92 -24.36
N ALA A 40 8.53 -4.58 -25.61
CA ALA A 40 9.31 -3.38 -25.90
C ALA A 40 8.61 -2.10 -25.42
N GLN A 41 7.31 -1.97 -25.70
CA GLN A 41 6.50 -0.85 -25.24
C GLN A 41 6.51 -0.74 -23.70
N ALA A 42 6.28 -1.84 -22.98
CA ALA A 42 6.28 -1.82 -21.52
C ALA A 42 7.66 -1.44 -20.95
N VAL A 43 8.76 -1.94 -21.55
CA VAL A 43 10.12 -1.59 -21.15
C VAL A 43 10.36 -0.08 -21.30
N VAL A 44 10.05 0.48 -22.48
CA VAL A 44 10.22 1.92 -22.74
C VAL A 44 9.36 2.76 -21.80
N TYR A 45 8.10 2.35 -21.58
CA TYR A 45 7.19 3.03 -20.66
C TYR A 45 7.76 3.10 -19.24
N CYS A 46 8.22 1.96 -18.73
CA CYS A 46 8.79 1.89 -17.39
C CYS A 46 10.12 2.66 -17.31
N ALA A 47 10.97 2.59 -18.34
CA ALA A 47 12.23 3.33 -18.41
C ALA A 47 12.01 4.86 -18.35
N LYS A 48 11.00 5.37 -19.06
CA LYS A 48 10.68 6.82 -19.11
C LYS A 48 9.80 7.31 -17.95
N SER A 49 9.22 6.41 -17.15
CA SER A 49 8.41 6.79 -15.99
C SER A 49 9.24 7.45 -14.89
N LYS A 50 8.62 8.33 -14.09
CA LYS A 50 9.25 8.85 -12.86
C LYS A 50 9.57 7.69 -11.92
N LYS A 51 10.72 7.75 -11.25
CA LYS A 51 11.19 6.66 -10.37
C LYS A 51 10.85 6.96 -8.92
N SER A 52 10.40 5.94 -8.20
CA SER A 52 10.18 6.04 -6.76
C SER A 52 10.10 4.66 -6.13
N ASN A 53 10.93 4.44 -5.10
CA ASN A 53 10.88 3.25 -4.26
C ASN A 53 10.24 3.53 -2.88
N VAL A 54 9.46 4.60 -2.77
CA VAL A 54 8.88 5.03 -1.47
C VAL A 54 7.97 3.96 -0.90
N ILE A 55 7.09 3.38 -1.71
CA ILE A 55 6.20 2.30 -1.27
C ILE A 55 6.99 1.07 -0.83
N TYR A 56 8.03 0.70 -1.59
CA TYR A 56 8.88 -0.43 -1.26
C TYR A 56 9.52 -0.26 0.13
N ARG A 57 10.17 0.88 0.36
CA ARG A 57 10.81 1.20 1.65
C ARG A 57 9.82 1.36 2.79
N ALA A 58 8.67 2.00 2.52
CA ALA A 58 7.60 2.16 3.52
C ALA A 58 7.08 0.81 3.99
N TYR A 59 6.87 -0.13 3.06
CA TYR A 59 6.45 -1.48 3.37
C TYR A 59 7.50 -2.24 4.17
N GLU A 60 8.78 -2.17 3.79
CA GLU A 60 9.86 -2.84 4.54
C GLU A 60 9.94 -2.34 5.98
N GLU A 61 9.85 -1.01 6.19
CA GLU A 61 9.88 -0.41 7.53
C GLU A 61 8.65 -0.82 8.36
N ALA A 62 7.45 -0.76 7.77
CA ALA A 62 6.23 -1.18 8.43
C ALA A 62 6.23 -2.68 8.77
N ALA A 63 6.70 -3.53 7.86
CA ALA A 63 6.81 -4.98 8.08
C ALA A 63 7.81 -5.31 9.19
N MET A 64 8.91 -4.56 9.28
CA MET A 64 9.89 -4.71 10.35
C MET A 64 9.31 -4.33 11.71
N ASP A 65 8.64 -3.18 11.79
CA ASP A 65 7.99 -2.74 13.02
C ASP A 65 6.87 -3.71 13.43
N ALA A 66 6.06 -4.19 12.50
CA ALA A 66 5.01 -5.18 12.77
C ALA A 66 5.55 -6.47 13.39
N ARG A 67 6.71 -6.96 12.92
CA ARG A 67 7.38 -8.13 13.51
C ARG A 67 7.83 -7.85 14.95
N LYS A 68 8.44 -6.69 15.19
CA LYS A 68 8.96 -6.28 16.51
C LYS A 68 7.84 -5.98 17.52
N THR A 69 6.69 -5.54 17.03
CA THR A 69 5.60 -5.00 17.86
C THR A 69 4.32 -5.82 17.81
N SER A 70 4.41 -7.07 17.35
CA SER A 70 3.28 -8.01 17.25
C SER A 70 2.49 -8.19 18.56
N HIS A 71 3.13 -7.93 19.71
CA HIS A 71 2.53 -8.00 21.04
C HIS A 71 1.65 -6.78 21.42
N LEU A 72 1.74 -5.64 20.72
CA LEU A 72 1.02 -4.41 21.09
C LEU A 72 -0.50 -4.51 20.87
N GLY A 73 -0.94 -5.46 20.02
CA GLY A 73 -2.34 -5.68 19.71
C GLY A 73 -3.02 -4.50 18.99
N VAL A 74 -4.25 -4.72 18.55
CA VAL A 74 -5.04 -3.69 17.84
C VAL A 74 -5.63 -2.69 18.87
N PRO A 75 -5.63 -1.38 18.61
CA PRO A 75 -6.33 -0.40 19.45
C PRO A 75 -7.80 -0.76 19.70
N ILE A 76 -8.30 -0.56 20.92
CA ILE A 76 -9.64 -1.02 21.35
C ILE A 76 -10.76 -0.50 20.43
N HIS A 77 -10.69 0.76 20.02
CA HIS A 77 -11.68 1.38 19.14
C HIS A 77 -11.67 0.82 17.72
N LEU A 78 -10.64 0.08 17.31
CA LEU A 78 -10.56 -0.61 16.01
C LEU A 78 -10.90 -2.10 16.10
N ARG A 79 -11.08 -2.66 17.30
CA ARG A 79 -11.40 -4.08 17.47
C ARG A 79 -12.85 -4.33 17.08
N ASN A 80 -13.08 -5.42 16.35
CA ASN A 80 -14.43 -5.90 16.09
C ASN A 80 -15.10 -6.33 17.41
N ALA A 81 -16.38 -6.00 17.58
CA ALA A 81 -17.17 -6.29 18.78
C ALA A 81 -18.47 -7.06 18.46
N PRO A 82 -18.39 -8.28 17.91
CA PRO A 82 -19.56 -9.03 17.46
C PRO A 82 -20.42 -9.55 18.61
N THR A 83 -19.85 -9.82 19.80
CA THR A 83 -20.58 -10.36 20.95
C THR A 83 -20.95 -9.29 21.96
N LYS A 84 -22.01 -9.53 22.74
CA LYS A 84 -22.41 -8.66 23.86
C LYS A 84 -21.28 -8.50 24.88
N PHE A 85 -20.57 -9.57 25.19
CA PHE A 85 -19.42 -9.54 26.11
C PHE A 85 -18.31 -8.59 25.60
N MET A 86 -17.95 -8.68 24.32
CA MET A 86 -16.92 -7.82 23.71
C MET A 86 -17.30 -6.33 23.76
N LYS A 87 -18.58 -6.00 23.51
CA LYS A 87 -19.08 -4.62 23.66
C LYS A 87 -19.01 -4.15 25.11
N ASN A 88 -19.34 -5.01 26.07
CA ASN A 88 -19.32 -4.68 27.49
C ASN A 88 -17.90 -4.37 28.00
N ILE A 89 -16.87 -5.05 27.47
CA ILE A 89 -15.46 -4.75 27.77
C ILE A 89 -14.89 -3.62 26.89
N GLY A 90 -15.73 -2.93 26.12
CA GLY A 90 -15.40 -1.71 25.40
C GLY A 90 -14.83 -1.88 23.99
N TYR A 91 -14.90 -3.07 23.38
CA TYR A 91 -14.40 -3.26 22.01
C TYR A 91 -15.21 -2.41 21.02
N GLY A 92 -14.53 -1.76 20.08
CA GLY A 92 -15.13 -0.84 19.12
C GLY A 92 -15.64 0.47 19.72
N LYS A 93 -15.56 0.65 21.04
CA LYS A 93 -16.02 1.88 21.71
C LYS A 93 -15.14 3.05 21.29
N GLY A 94 -15.77 4.13 20.85
CA GLY A 94 -15.09 5.35 20.39
C GLY A 94 -14.54 5.27 18.97
N TYR A 95 -14.90 4.25 18.19
CA TYR A 95 -14.63 4.23 16.76
C TYR A 95 -15.32 5.41 16.08
N LYS A 96 -14.56 6.16 15.29
CA LYS A 96 -15.06 7.20 14.41
C LYS A 96 -15.19 6.63 13.01
N TYR A 97 -16.43 6.57 12.50
CA TYR A 97 -16.71 6.12 11.14
C TYR A 97 -16.65 7.33 10.20
N ASN A 98 -15.66 7.35 9.31
CA ASN A 98 -15.37 8.51 8.46
C ASN A 98 -16.56 9.02 7.65
N PRO A 99 -17.41 8.17 7.04
CA PRO A 99 -18.58 8.65 6.28
C PRO A 99 -19.62 9.40 7.10
N ASP A 100 -19.67 9.21 8.43
CA ASP A 100 -20.65 9.87 9.31
C ASP A 100 -20.10 11.19 9.91
N ILE A 101 -18.87 11.58 9.57
CA ILE A 101 -18.20 12.75 10.13
C ILE A 101 -17.96 13.75 9.01
N ASP A 102 -18.52 14.95 9.17
CA ASP A 102 -18.18 16.08 8.32
C ASP A 102 -16.74 16.54 8.59
N GLY A 103 -15.88 16.40 7.58
CA GLY A 103 -14.50 16.84 7.62
C GLY A 103 -13.51 15.79 8.16
N ASP A 104 -12.39 16.27 8.70
CA ASP A 104 -11.26 15.40 9.06
C ASP A 104 -11.50 14.60 10.35
N VAL A 105 -11.38 13.28 10.25
CA VAL A 105 -11.47 12.39 11.41
C VAL A 105 -10.15 12.35 12.17
N ASN A 106 -10.11 13.03 13.31
CA ASN A 106 -9.00 12.89 14.27
C ASN A 106 -9.13 11.58 15.06
N GLN A 107 -8.50 10.52 14.56
CA GLN A 107 -8.43 9.18 15.16
C GLN A 107 -7.04 8.56 14.92
N SER A 108 -6.46 7.92 15.94
CA SER A 108 -5.21 7.16 15.80
C SER A 108 -5.52 5.74 15.31
N TYR A 109 -4.78 5.27 14.31
CA TYR A 109 -4.94 3.90 13.77
C TYR A 109 -3.84 2.94 14.22
N LEU A 110 -2.66 3.47 14.51
CA LEU A 110 -1.55 2.69 15.04
C LEU A 110 -1.69 2.50 16.57
N PRO A 111 -1.06 1.45 17.12
CA PRO A 111 -0.83 1.33 18.57
C PRO A 111 -0.18 2.58 19.14
N LYS A 112 -0.36 2.82 20.44
CA LYS A 112 0.10 4.06 21.11
C LYS A 112 1.60 4.28 20.94
N GLU A 113 2.36 3.20 21.00
CA GLU A 113 3.81 3.14 20.88
C GLU A 113 4.29 3.48 19.46
N LEU A 114 3.42 3.33 18.46
CA LEU A 114 3.70 3.63 17.04
C LEU A 114 2.96 4.88 16.55
N LYS A 115 2.29 5.64 17.43
CA LYS A 115 1.39 6.75 17.06
C LYS A 115 2.02 7.83 16.15
N HIS A 116 3.34 8.01 16.23
CA HIS A 116 4.08 9.02 15.46
C HIS A 116 4.86 8.44 14.28
N LYS A 117 4.68 7.15 13.97
CA LYS A 117 5.31 6.53 12.82
C LYS A 117 4.62 6.98 11.53
N ASP A 118 5.40 7.57 10.65
CA ASP A 118 5.03 7.81 9.27
C ASP A 118 6.00 7.07 8.35
N TYR A 119 5.48 5.98 7.76
CA TYR A 119 6.21 5.16 6.81
C TYR A 119 6.21 5.78 5.40
N PHE A 120 5.21 6.61 5.07
CA PHE A 120 5.01 7.18 3.75
C PHE A 120 5.47 8.65 3.70
N LYS A 121 6.80 8.84 3.75
CA LYS A 121 7.40 10.18 3.72
C LYS A 121 7.36 10.78 2.31
N LYS A 122 6.55 11.82 2.12
CA LYS A 122 6.35 12.51 0.82
C LYS A 122 7.63 13.12 0.25
N ASP A 123 8.59 13.50 1.09
CA ASP A 123 9.89 14.09 0.70
C ASP A 123 10.73 13.16 -0.20
N ARG A 124 10.35 11.88 -0.26
CA ARG A 124 10.99 10.85 -1.07
C ARG A 124 10.29 10.62 -2.43
N LEU A 125 9.22 11.36 -2.74
CA LEU A 125 8.49 11.30 -4.02
C LEU A 125 9.05 12.26 -5.07
N SER A 126 10.02 13.10 -4.72
CA SER A 126 10.51 14.24 -5.54
C SER A 126 11.82 13.99 -6.29
N SER A 127 12.33 12.76 -6.34
CA SER A 127 13.48 12.40 -7.19
C SER A 127 13.06 12.05 -8.62
#